data_AF-A0A349J612-F1
#
_entry.id   AF-A0A349J612-F1
#
_cell.length_a   1.000
_cell.length_b   1.000
_cell.length_c   1.000
_cell.angle_alpha   90.00
_cell.angle_beta   90.00
_cell.angle_gamma   90.00
#
_symmetry.space_group_name_H-M   'P 1'
#
loop_
_entity.id
_entity.type
_entity.pdbx_description
1 polymer ?
#
loop_
_entity_poly.entity_id
_entity_poly.type
_entity_poly.pdbx_seq_one_letter_code
_entity_poly.pdbx_strand_id
1 'polypeptide(L)'
;MITVAMIGAGSVVFSKNLTGDILSVPEFKDARIVYMDIDKERLDTAVALCRKQAAAMGCTPTIVGTMDRREALQGADFVINMVQIGGFDSTLVDFEIPRKFGLEFTIADTTGPGGLFRALRTFPMLSGLVRDMEQLCPRGILLNYSNPMSMNMQTVFRTSGIRAVGLCHSVQGTFNQLMGYLGEDPAQVAFTCAGINHMAFYLAMEKGGVDLYPRLFAAMEDAKIYGTNKVRFELMRRLGRFITESSEHNAEYNPWFIPHGREMVARYDVPMDEYLRRCDGIVDEFERLKVFAAGPEPIKDVCKTHEYASQIMQAVVTGAPAVIYGNLVNGGTISNLPRTAIVEAPTLVDRTGLHHAQVGELPPQLVAYMMPHVSQHELFIRAAQEGRRDHVYQACMFDPLAGATLRTDQIVEMCDEMIAAYGDELPELKAKTLVPTSGKRFPKVDARVLRASWDKVQASAGSHHIKDWQVLGAFPGKAGQTTIATRTPFDALVAKDGTIDLKASVGGVKWKAVKAGKHGFVDLAGVYGPQNWCVCWGYAEVESVHAREVVVSCGSDDGIKLWLNGKVVHEHETGRGYSPEADKVTVQLKAGVNRILVKISQHTGGYGFGVSIPPANF
;
A
#
# COMPACT_ATOMS: atom_id res chain seq x y z
N MET A 1 -15.94 -12.44 -28.78
CA MET A 1 -16.12 -11.89 -27.42
C MET A 1 -14.78 -11.96 -26.73
N ILE A 2 -14.28 -10.83 -26.23
CA ILE A 2 -12.98 -10.76 -25.56
C ILE A 2 -13.09 -11.42 -24.18
N THR A 3 -12.12 -12.27 -23.83
CA THR A 3 -12.11 -12.98 -22.54
C THR A 3 -10.95 -12.51 -21.66
N VAL A 4 -11.27 -12.09 -20.44
CA VAL A 4 -10.30 -11.65 -19.42
C VAL A 4 -10.38 -12.59 -18.23
N ALA A 5 -9.27 -13.27 -17.93
CA ALA A 5 -9.14 -14.06 -16.71
C ALA A 5 -8.50 -13.22 -15.60
N MET A 6 -9.07 -13.22 -14.40
CA MET A 6 -8.53 -12.52 -13.22
C MET A 6 -8.15 -13.55 -12.16
N ILE A 7 -6.85 -13.80 -12.00
CA ILE A 7 -6.29 -14.77 -11.05
C ILE A 7 -5.94 -14.05 -9.75
N GLY A 8 -6.51 -14.48 -8.63
CA GLY A 8 -6.47 -13.75 -7.36
C GLY A 8 -7.64 -12.77 -7.19
N ALA A 9 -8.79 -13.10 -7.78
CA ALA A 9 -10.02 -12.29 -7.76
C ALA A 9 -10.57 -11.95 -6.37
N GLY A 10 -10.15 -12.67 -5.34
CA GLY A 10 -10.47 -12.38 -3.95
C GLY A 10 -9.87 -11.08 -3.42
N SER A 11 -8.99 -10.42 -4.19
CA SER A 11 -8.66 -9.01 -3.99
C SER A 11 -9.84 -8.12 -4.39
N VAL A 12 -10.85 -8.05 -3.53
CA VAL A 12 -12.20 -7.49 -3.85
C VAL A 12 -12.13 -6.04 -4.32
N VAL A 13 -11.39 -5.17 -3.62
CA VAL A 13 -11.22 -3.76 -4.00
C VAL A 13 -10.59 -3.64 -5.38
N PHE A 14 -9.53 -4.41 -5.61
CA PHE A 14 -8.77 -4.32 -6.86
C PHE A 14 -9.54 -4.91 -8.04
N SER A 15 -10.25 -6.03 -7.83
CA SER A 15 -11.16 -6.62 -8.81
C SER A 15 -12.24 -5.63 -9.24
N LYS A 16 -12.86 -4.92 -8.27
CA LYS A 16 -13.82 -3.85 -8.56
C LYS A 16 -13.18 -2.74 -9.41
N ASN A 17 -12.03 -2.22 -8.98
CA ASN A 17 -11.37 -1.12 -9.69
C ASN A 17 -11.02 -1.50 -11.13
N LEU A 18 -10.35 -2.63 -11.34
CA LEU A 18 -9.98 -3.11 -12.67
C LEU A 18 -11.19 -3.41 -13.55
N THR A 19 -12.27 -3.96 -12.98
CA THR A 19 -13.51 -4.19 -13.73
C THR A 19 -14.12 -2.88 -14.21
N GLY A 20 -14.15 -1.86 -13.35
CA GLY A 20 -14.59 -0.52 -13.74
C GLY A 20 -13.76 0.04 -14.90
N ASP A 21 -12.44 -0.11 -14.83
CA ASP A 21 -11.55 0.38 -15.87
C ASP A 21 -11.73 -0.37 -17.19
N ILE A 22 -11.81 -1.70 -17.15
CA ILE A 22 -12.04 -2.54 -18.32
C ILE A 22 -13.38 -2.17 -18.97
N LEU A 23 -14.47 -2.10 -18.21
CA LEU A 23 -15.79 -1.79 -18.75
C LEU A 23 -15.95 -0.33 -19.20
N SER A 24 -15.05 0.57 -18.77
CA SER A 24 -15.00 1.95 -19.29
C SER A 24 -14.53 2.00 -20.75
N VAL A 25 -13.86 0.95 -21.23
CA VAL A 25 -13.40 0.83 -22.62
C VAL A 25 -14.55 0.31 -23.49
N PRO A 26 -14.96 1.03 -24.56
CA PRO A 26 -16.12 0.66 -25.39
C PRO A 26 -16.10 -0.77 -25.92
N GLU A 27 -14.92 -1.26 -26.32
CA GLU A 27 -14.71 -2.60 -26.87
C GLU A 27 -14.90 -3.74 -25.86
N PHE A 28 -15.00 -3.44 -24.56
CA PHE A 28 -15.06 -4.43 -23.48
C PHE A 28 -16.42 -4.46 -22.75
N LYS A 29 -17.41 -3.66 -23.18
CA LYS A 29 -18.73 -3.55 -22.50
C LYS A 29 -19.50 -4.88 -22.41
N ASP A 30 -19.25 -5.80 -23.34
CA ASP A 30 -19.84 -7.14 -23.43
C ASP A 30 -18.80 -8.26 -23.23
N ALA A 31 -17.62 -7.94 -22.68
CA ALA A 31 -16.55 -8.89 -22.47
C ALA A 31 -16.97 -10.05 -21.52
N ARG A 32 -16.31 -11.20 -21.67
CA ARG A 32 -16.36 -12.27 -20.69
C ARG A 32 -15.25 -12.06 -19.66
N ILE A 33 -15.61 -11.93 -18.39
CA ILE A 33 -14.66 -11.77 -17.28
C ILE A 33 -14.79 -12.98 -16.35
N VAL A 34 -13.71 -13.75 -16.23
CA VAL A 34 -13.64 -14.95 -15.41
C VAL A 34 -12.77 -14.68 -14.19
N TYR A 35 -13.42 -14.62 -13.02
CA TYR A 35 -12.80 -14.40 -11.73
C TYR A 35 -12.39 -15.74 -11.14
N MET A 36 -11.13 -15.86 -10.72
CA MET A 36 -10.62 -17.05 -10.06
C MET A 36 -9.92 -16.70 -8.75
N ASP A 37 -10.33 -17.39 -7.70
CA ASP A 37 -9.68 -17.37 -6.40
C ASP A 37 -9.83 -18.73 -5.70
N ILE A 38 -8.96 -19.00 -4.73
CA ILE A 38 -9.00 -20.19 -3.88
C ILE A 38 -9.86 -19.98 -2.63
N ASP A 39 -10.17 -18.73 -2.29
CA ASP A 39 -11.10 -18.36 -1.22
C ASP A 39 -12.49 -18.11 -1.82
N LYS A 40 -13.43 -19.02 -1.52
CA LYS A 40 -14.79 -18.98 -2.06
C LYS A 40 -15.57 -17.74 -1.60
N GLU A 41 -15.38 -17.31 -0.36
CA GLU A 41 -16.13 -16.18 0.19
C GLU A 41 -15.66 -14.86 -0.43
N ARG A 42 -14.34 -14.71 -0.56
CA ARG A 42 -13.74 -13.56 -1.26
C ARG A 42 -14.13 -13.53 -2.74
N LEU A 43 -14.10 -14.69 -3.41
CA LEU A 43 -14.52 -14.83 -4.80
C LEU A 43 -15.98 -14.41 -5.01
N ASP A 44 -16.90 -14.94 -4.21
CA ASP A 44 -18.32 -14.63 -4.31
C ASP A 44 -18.58 -13.14 -4.08
N THR A 45 -17.90 -12.56 -3.09
CA THR A 45 -17.98 -11.13 -2.79
C THR A 45 -17.51 -10.28 -3.97
N ALA A 46 -16.35 -10.61 -4.55
CA ALA A 46 -15.82 -9.90 -5.72
C ALA A 46 -16.78 -10.00 -6.92
N VAL A 47 -17.29 -11.19 -7.21
CA VAL A 47 -18.24 -11.42 -8.32
C VAL A 47 -19.53 -10.61 -8.13
N ALA A 48 -20.11 -10.61 -6.92
CA ALA A 48 -21.31 -9.84 -6.61
C ALA A 48 -21.06 -8.34 -6.78
N LEU A 49 -19.95 -7.83 -6.24
CA LEU A 49 -19.60 -6.42 -6.32
C LEU A 49 -19.33 -5.96 -7.76
N CYS A 50 -18.62 -6.76 -8.55
CA CYS A 50 -18.32 -6.45 -9.95
C CYS A 50 -19.57 -6.50 -10.84
N ARG A 51 -20.55 -7.37 -10.54
CA ARG A 51 -21.87 -7.36 -11.20
C ARG A 51 -22.65 -6.08 -10.91
N LYS A 52 -22.65 -5.62 -9.66
CA LYS A 52 -23.25 -4.33 -9.28
C LYS A 52 -22.59 -3.17 -10.04
N GLN A 53 -21.27 -3.19 -10.14
CA GLN A 53 -20.52 -2.16 -10.84
C GLN A 53 -20.84 -2.14 -12.34
N ALA A 54 -20.87 -3.30 -12.99
CA ALA A 54 -21.26 -3.41 -14.39
C ALA A 54 -22.67 -2.84 -14.64
N ALA A 55 -23.62 -3.15 -13.76
CA ALA A 55 -24.98 -2.61 -13.82
C ALA A 55 -25.02 -1.08 -13.66
N ALA A 56 -24.26 -0.52 -12.71
CA ALA A 56 -24.15 0.93 -12.50
C ALA A 56 -23.57 1.66 -13.73
N MET A 57 -22.69 0.99 -14.47
CA MET A 57 -22.11 1.52 -15.72
C MET A 57 -22.98 1.28 -16.96
N GLY A 58 -24.12 0.62 -16.83
CA GLY A 58 -24.95 0.22 -17.98
C GLY A 58 -24.27 -0.75 -18.95
N CYS A 59 -23.34 -1.56 -18.45
CA CYS A 59 -22.59 -2.55 -19.23
C CYS A 59 -23.18 -3.96 -19.02
N THR A 60 -22.97 -4.86 -19.99
CA THR A 60 -23.53 -6.23 -19.96
C THR A 60 -22.46 -7.31 -20.15
N PRO A 61 -21.39 -7.33 -19.33
CA PRO A 61 -20.37 -8.37 -19.43
C PRO A 61 -20.89 -9.73 -18.95
N THR A 62 -20.30 -10.80 -19.45
CA THR A 62 -20.50 -12.15 -18.89
C THR A 62 -19.53 -12.37 -17.74
N ILE A 63 -20.02 -12.33 -16.49
CA ILE A 63 -19.21 -12.50 -15.28
C ILE A 63 -19.36 -13.92 -14.70
N VAL A 64 -18.24 -14.66 -14.65
CA VAL A 64 -18.13 -16.02 -14.13
C VAL A 64 -17.15 -16.07 -12.97
N GLY A 65 -17.52 -16.72 -11.87
CA GLY A 65 -16.59 -17.05 -10.78
C GLY A 65 -16.28 -18.54 -10.79
N THR A 66 -15.00 -18.91 -10.66
CA THR A 66 -14.54 -20.30 -10.54
C THR A 66 -13.41 -20.41 -9.53
N MET A 67 -13.25 -21.59 -8.91
CA MET A 67 -12.07 -21.90 -8.09
C MET A 67 -11.03 -22.71 -8.89
N ASP A 68 -11.32 -23.04 -10.15
CA ASP A 68 -10.42 -23.76 -11.04
C ASP A 68 -9.65 -22.78 -11.95
N ARG A 69 -8.34 -22.70 -11.76
CA ARG A 69 -7.44 -21.87 -12.57
C ARG A 69 -7.52 -22.23 -14.05
N ARG A 70 -7.59 -23.52 -14.39
CA ARG A 70 -7.58 -23.97 -15.79
C ARG A 70 -8.88 -23.60 -16.50
N GLU A 71 -10.02 -23.67 -15.80
CA GLU A 71 -11.29 -23.15 -16.33
C GLU A 71 -11.20 -21.65 -16.63
N ALA A 72 -10.60 -20.87 -15.73
CA ALA A 72 -10.44 -19.43 -15.93
C ALA A 72 -9.56 -19.07 -17.13
N LEU A 73 -8.51 -19.85 -17.38
CA LEU A 73 -7.54 -19.60 -18.46
C LEU A 73 -8.02 -20.03 -19.84
N GLN A 74 -9.02 -20.91 -19.94
CA GLN A 74 -9.43 -21.51 -21.20
C GLN A 74 -9.80 -20.45 -22.26
N GLY A 75 -8.93 -20.30 -23.27
CA GLY A 75 -9.14 -19.36 -24.37
C GLY A 75 -9.09 -17.87 -23.98
N ALA A 76 -8.52 -17.52 -22.82
CA ALA A 76 -8.40 -16.12 -22.40
C ALA A 76 -7.50 -15.29 -23.35
N ASP A 77 -7.91 -14.06 -23.67
CA ASP A 77 -7.11 -13.10 -24.45
C ASP A 77 -6.16 -12.32 -23.53
N PHE A 78 -6.59 -12.07 -22.29
CA PHE A 78 -5.82 -11.39 -21.27
C PHE A 78 -5.94 -12.14 -19.95
N VAL A 79 -4.83 -12.23 -19.22
CA VAL A 79 -4.76 -12.85 -17.89
C VAL A 79 -4.19 -11.81 -16.94
N ILE A 80 -4.98 -11.38 -15.96
CA ILE A 80 -4.55 -10.47 -14.91
C ILE A 80 -4.18 -11.30 -13.69
N ASN A 81 -2.93 -11.21 -13.24
CA ASN A 81 -2.45 -11.86 -12.02
C ASN A 81 -2.31 -10.86 -10.88
N MET A 82 -3.03 -11.09 -9.79
CA MET A 82 -3.06 -10.19 -8.62
C MET A 82 -3.11 -10.98 -7.29
N VAL A 83 -2.49 -12.15 -7.27
CA VAL A 83 -2.37 -12.97 -6.07
C VAL A 83 -1.42 -12.35 -5.02
N GLN A 84 -1.60 -12.77 -3.78
CA GLN A 84 -0.62 -12.64 -2.70
C GLN A 84 -0.50 -13.99 -2.00
N ILE A 85 0.55 -14.76 -2.32
CA ILE A 85 0.72 -16.11 -1.76
C ILE A 85 0.97 -16.03 -0.25
N GLY A 86 0.10 -16.70 0.51
CA GLY A 86 0.13 -16.75 1.96
C GLY A 86 -0.52 -15.57 2.69
N GLY A 87 -0.97 -14.53 1.96
CA GLY A 87 -1.72 -13.41 2.52
C GLY A 87 -1.03 -12.72 3.71
N PHE A 88 -1.85 -12.21 4.64
CA PHE A 88 -1.35 -11.51 5.83
C PHE A 88 -0.58 -12.44 6.79
N ASP A 89 -0.95 -13.71 6.86
CA ASP A 89 -0.28 -14.68 7.73
C ASP A 89 1.20 -14.85 7.34
N SER A 90 1.49 -14.94 6.04
CA SER A 90 2.88 -14.96 5.57
C SER A 90 3.60 -13.63 5.77
N THR A 91 2.91 -12.50 5.63
CA THR A 91 3.49 -11.18 5.92
C THR A 91 3.96 -11.09 7.38
N LEU A 92 3.20 -11.64 8.34
CA LEU A 92 3.64 -11.69 9.73
C LEU A 92 4.94 -12.49 9.88
N VAL A 93 5.06 -13.63 9.20
CA VAL A 93 6.32 -14.40 9.21
C VAL A 93 7.47 -13.59 8.59
N ASP A 94 7.22 -12.88 7.48
CA ASP A 94 8.21 -12.04 6.78
C ASP A 94 8.73 -10.89 7.67
N PHE A 95 7.93 -10.42 8.65
CA PHE A 95 8.34 -9.39 9.62
C PHE A 95 8.93 -9.98 10.91
N GLU A 96 8.26 -10.97 11.51
CA GLU A 96 8.60 -11.44 12.86
C GLU A 96 9.91 -12.23 12.90
N ILE A 97 10.23 -13.03 11.87
CA ILE A 97 11.50 -13.76 11.87
C ILE A 97 12.69 -12.79 11.77
N PRO A 98 12.78 -11.89 10.77
CA PRO A 98 13.88 -10.92 10.72
C PRO A 98 13.99 -10.02 11.95
N ARG A 99 12.85 -9.67 12.58
CA ARG A 99 12.84 -8.86 13.81
C ARG A 99 13.60 -9.51 14.96
N LYS A 100 13.61 -10.85 15.07
CA LYS A 100 14.42 -11.57 16.08
C LYS A 100 15.91 -11.31 15.95
N PHE A 101 16.38 -10.96 14.75
CA PHE A 101 17.77 -10.67 14.45
C PHE A 101 18.09 -9.17 14.54
N GLY A 102 17.08 -8.32 14.78
CA GLY A 102 17.22 -6.86 14.83
C GLY A 102 17.00 -6.17 13.49
N LEU A 103 16.42 -6.87 12.50
CA LEU A 103 16.07 -6.30 11.20
C LEU A 103 14.60 -5.88 11.20
N GLU A 104 14.35 -4.58 11.05
CA GLU A 104 13.01 -3.99 11.07
C GLU A 104 12.68 -3.36 9.72
N PHE A 105 11.39 -3.31 9.36
CA PHE A 105 10.92 -2.87 8.04
C PHE A 105 9.82 -1.83 8.13
N THR A 106 9.59 -1.13 7.02
CA THR A 106 8.36 -0.37 6.80
C THR A 106 7.35 -1.24 6.06
N ILE A 107 7.77 -1.90 4.98
CA ILE A 107 6.88 -2.58 4.03
C ILE A 107 7.22 -4.05 3.84
N ALA A 108 8.49 -4.40 3.59
CA ALA A 108 8.98 -5.77 3.38
C ALA A 108 8.27 -6.59 2.27
N ASP A 109 7.60 -5.94 1.32
CA ASP A 109 6.76 -6.62 0.32
C ASP A 109 7.46 -6.84 -1.04
N THR A 110 8.57 -6.13 -1.28
CA THR A 110 9.20 -6.03 -2.61
C THR A 110 10.70 -6.38 -2.58
N THR A 111 11.47 -5.79 -1.65
CA THR A 111 12.91 -6.06 -1.50
C THR A 111 13.21 -6.63 -0.11
N GLY A 112 14.49 -6.81 0.21
CA GLY A 112 14.91 -7.38 1.49
C GLY A 112 14.50 -8.84 1.67
N PRO A 113 14.73 -9.40 2.87
CA PRO A 113 14.35 -10.78 3.17
C PRO A 113 12.85 -11.02 2.98
N GLY A 114 11.98 -10.11 3.43
CA GLY A 114 10.53 -10.25 3.24
C GLY A 114 10.13 -10.33 1.76
N GLY A 115 10.61 -9.41 0.93
CA GLY A 115 10.38 -9.44 -0.51
C GLY A 115 10.96 -10.70 -1.17
N LEU A 116 12.18 -11.10 -0.80
CA LEU A 116 12.82 -12.31 -1.34
C LEU A 116 12.00 -13.58 -1.05
N PHE A 117 11.58 -13.77 0.19
CA PHE A 117 10.81 -14.95 0.58
C PHE A 117 9.40 -14.92 0.00
N ARG A 118 8.79 -13.74 -0.16
CA ARG A 118 7.54 -13.58 -0.91
C ARG A 118 7.69 -13.99 -2.38
N ALA A 119 8.78 -13.61 -3.04
CA ALA A 119 9.07 -14.05 -4.41
C ALA A 119 9.28 -15.56 -4.49
N LEU A 120 10.03 -16.16 -3.54
CA LEU A 120 10.24 -17.61 -3.47
C LEU A 120 8.92 -18.36 -3.29
N ARG A 121 7.99 -17.89 -2.44
CA ARG A 121 6.64 -18.48 -2.31
C ARG A 121 5.81 -18.33 -3.59
N THR A 122 6.00 -17.24 -4.32
CA THR A 122 5.23 -16.95 -5.54
C THR A 122 5.75 -17.74 -6.74
N PHE A 123 7.04 -18.08 -6.78
CA PHE A 123 7.69 -18.77 -7.90
C PHE A 123 6.97 -20.06 -8.36
N PRO A 124 6.60 -21.02 -7.47
CA PRO A 124 5.92 -22.24 -7.91
C PRO A 124 4.55 -21.96 -8.55
N MET A 125 3.77 -21.06 -7.96
CA MET A 125 2.45 -20.69 -8.47
C MET A 125 2.58 -20.01 -9.84
N LEU A 126 3.44 -19.00 -9.94
CA LEU A 126 3.59 -18.21 -11.17
C LEU A 126 4.16 -19.05 -12.32
N SER A 127 5.13 -19.93 -12.04
CA SER A 127 5.65 -20.91 -13.02
C SER A 127 4.56 -21.87 -13.50
N GLY A 128 3.67 -22.30 -12.60
CA GLY A 128 2.51 -23.12 -12.94
C GLY A 128 1.48 -22.36 -13.79
N LEU A 129 1.20 -21.10 -13.44
CA LEU A 129 0.28 -20.23 -14.17
C LEU A 129 0.72 -20.05 -15.62
N VAL A 130 1.97 -19.67 -15.87
CA VAL A 130 2.46 -19.45 -17.23
C VAL A 130 2.50 -20.74 -18.06
N ARG A 131 2.79 -21.90 -17.43
CA ARG A 131 2.70 -23.20 -18.10
C ARG A 131 1.26 -23.57 -18.48
N ASP A 132 0.29 -23.29 -17.61
CA ASP A 132 -1.12 -23.48 -17.94
C ASP A 132 -1.55 -22.53 -19.06
N MET A 133 -1.07 -21.28 -19.07
CA MET A 133 -1.32 -20.33 -20.17
C MET A 133 -0.77 -20.83 -21.51
N GLU A 134 0.45 -21.39 -21.54
CA GLU A 134 1.02 -21.97 -22.77
C GLU A 134 0.13 -23.08 -23.37
N GLN A 135 -0.59 -23.81 -22.54
CA GLN A 135 -1.49 -24.88 -22.98
C GLN A 135 -2.89 -24.36 -23.36
N LEU A 136 -3.44 -23.45 -22.57
CA LEU A 136 -4.87 -23.11 -22.60
C LEU A 136 -5.17 -21.79 -23.32
N CYS A 137 -4.20 -20.87 -23.34
CA CYS A 137 -4.31 -19.56 -23.97
C CYS A 137 -2.93 -19.03 -24.44
N PRO A 138 -2.22 -19.72 -25.35
CA PRO A 138 -0.85 -19.38 -25.74
C PRO A 138 -0.69 -18.00 -26.41
N ARG A 139 -1.79 -17.40 -26.88
CA ARG A 139 -1.80 -16.03 -27.42
C ARG A 139 -2.16 -14.97 -26.38
N GLY A 140 -2.58 -15.39 -25.18
CA GLY A 140 -2.97 -14.49 -24.11
C GLY A 140 -1.79 -13.64 -23.64
N ILE A 141 -2.11 -12.45 -23.10
CA ILE A 141 -1.11 -11.57 -22.49
C ILE A 141 -1.30 -11.60 -20.98
N LEU A 142 -0.21 -11.89 -20.26
CA LEU A 142 -0.17 -11.82 -18.80
C LEU A 142 0.09 -10.38 -18.35
N LEU A 143 -0.83 -9.83 -17.56
CA LEU A 143 -0.75 -8.54 -16.89
C LEU A 143 -0.53 -8.79 -15.40
N ASN A 144 0.73 -8.73 -14.94
CA ASN A 144 1.07 -9.06 -13.56
C ASN A 144 1.05 -7.82 -12.67
N TYR A 145 0.21 -7.82 -11.63
CA TYR A 145 0.18 -6.84 -10.54
C TYR A 145 0.77 -7.40 -9.23
N SER A 146 1.00 -8.71 -9.14
CA SER A 146 1.56 -9.33 -7.95
C SER A 146 3.01 -8.90 -7.72
N ASN A 147 3.28 -8.33 -6.55
CA ASN A 147 4.63 -8.10 -6.03
C ASN A 147 5.27 -9.38 -5.47
N PRO A 148 6.61 -9.49 -5.48
CA PRO A 148 7.57 -8.47 -5.95
C PRO A 148 7.73 -8.43 -7.47
N MET A 149 7.50 -7.27 -8.08
CA MET A 149 7.34 -7.18 -9.54
C MET A 149 8.54 -7.68 -10.34
N SER A 150 9.74 -7.18 -10.05
CA SER A 150 10.95 -7.55 -10.81
C SER A 150 11.31 -9.02 -10.68
N MET A 151 11.16 -9.62 -9.49
CA MET A 151 11.41 -11.05 -9.27
C MET A 151 10.33 -11.94 -9.90
N ASN A 152 9.07 -11.53 -9.82
CA ASN A 152 7.97 -12.24 -10.47
C ASN A 152 8.11 -12.21 -12.00
N MET A 153 8.46 -11.06 -12.57
CA MET A 153 8.72 -10.96 -14.02
C MET A 153 10.00 -11.69 -14.45
N GLN A 154 11.01 -11.82 -13.58
CA GLN A 154 12.14 -12.75 -13.82
C GLN A 154 11.67 -14.19 -13.91
N THR A 155 10.74 -14.60 -13.03
CA THR A 155 10.14 -15.95 -13.06
C THR A 155 9.47 -16.19 -14.40
N VAL A 156 8.60 -15.27 -14.85
CA VAL A 156 7.92 -15.40 -16.14
C VAL A 156 8.93 -15.52 -17.28
N PHE A 157 9.90 -14.59 -17.36
CA PHE A 157 10.88 -14.58 -18.43
C PHE A 157 11.79 -15.82 -18.46
N ARG A 158 12.19 -16.36 -17.30
CA ARG A 158 13.09 -17.53 -17.22
C ARG A 158 12.37 -18.87 -17.37
N THR A 159 11.04 -18.91 -17.32
CA THR A 159 10.28 -20.17 -17.31
C THR A 159 9.26 -20.31 -18.43
N SER A 160 8.99 -19.25 -19.20
CA SER A 160 7.96 -19.26 -20.23
C SER A 160 8.23 -18.28 -21.38
N GLY A 161 7.64 -18.57 -22.54
CA GLY A 161 7.57 -17.66 -23.69
C GLY A 161 6.31 -16.78 -23.75
N ILE A 162 5.42 -16.85 -22.74
CA ILE A 162 4.19 -16.06 -22.69
C ILE A 162 4.52 -14.56 -22.72
N ARG A 163 3.76 -13.81 -23.55
CA ARG A 163 3.82 -12.35 -23.56
C ARG A 163 3.30 -11.84 -22.23
N ALA A 164 4.13 -11.11 -21.52
CA ALA A 164 3.81 -10.65 -20.18
C ALA A 164 4.36 -9.24 -19.94
N VAL A 165 3.69 -8.50 -19.05
CA VAL A 165 4.16 -7.22 -18.54
C VAL A 165 3.82 -7.09 -17.07
N GLY A 166 4.79 -6.61 -16.29
CA GLY A 166 4.57 -6.26 -14.89
C GLY A 166 4.10 -4.81 -14.75
N LEU A 167 3.08 -4.60 -13.93
CA LEU A 167 2.37 -3.33 -13.81
C LEU A 167 2.40 -2.83 -12.36
N CYS A 168 2.86 -1.58 -12.21
CA CYS A 168 2.86 -0.86 -10.94
C CYS A 168 2.36 0.57 -11.20
N HIS A 169 1.66 1.14 -10.25
CA HIS A 169 1.09 2.49 -10.40
C HIS A 169 2.05 3.62 -9.98
N SER A 170 3.26 3.27 -9.55
CA SER A 170 4.22 4.22 -8.97
C SER A 170 4.53 5.40 -9.87
N VAL A 171 4.74 5.13 -11.16
CA VAL A 171 5.23 6.13 -12.11
C VAL A 171 4.15 7.17 -12.41
N GLN A 172 2.91 6.76 -12.65
CA GLN A 172 1.81 7.71 -12.87
C GLN A 172 1.41 8.43 -11.58
N GLY A 173 1.38 7.71 -10.44
CA GLY A 173 1.02 8.28 -9.15
C GLY A 173 2.02 9.33 -8.69
N THR A 174 3.31 9.00 -8.77
CA THR A 174 4.39 9.94 -8.45
C THR A 174 4.40 11.12 -9.41
N PHE A 175 4.20 10.91 -10.71
CA PHE A 175 4.21 12.01 -11.67
C PHE A 175 3.10 13.02 -11.35
N ASN A 176 1.88 12.55 -11.10
CA ASN A 176 0.76 13.40 -10.70
C ASN A 176 1.06 14.18 -9.40
N GLN A 177 1.72 13.54 -8.43
CA GLN A 177 2.14 14.19 -7.19
C GLN A 177 3.18 15.29 -7.46
N LEU A 178 4.19 15.04 -8.31
CA LEU A 178 5.19 16.03 -8.70
C LEU A 178 4.55 17.23 -9.41
N MET A 179 3.60 16.99 -10.31
CA MET A 179 2.86 18.07 -10.98
C MET A 179 2.04 18.89 -10.00
N GLY A 180 1.45 18.25 -8.99
CA GLY A 180 0.77 18.92 -7.88
C GLY A 180 1.67 19.89 -7.13
N TYR A 181 2.93 19.53 -6.85
CA TYR A 181 3.89 20.44 -6.22
C TYR A 181 4.26 21.62 -7.10
N LEU A 182 4.29 21.43 -8.42
CA LEU A 182 4.67 22.46 -9.37
C LEU A 182 3.49 23.35 -9.82
N GLY A 183 2.26 22.97 -9.49
CA GLY A 183 1.05 23.61 -10.01
C GLY A 183 0.86 23.40 -11.51
N GLU A 184 1.33 22.27 -12.04
CA GLU A 184 1.28 21.96 -13.48
C GLU A 184 0.16 20.99 -13.83
N ASP A 185 -0.34 21.08 -15.07
CA ASP A 185 -1.22 20.08 -15.65
C ASP A 185 -0.37 18.90 -16.17
N PRO A 186 -0.53 17.67 -15.63
CA PRO A 186 0.21 16.50 -16.10
C PRO A 186 0.07 16.25 -17.61
N ALA A 187 -1.05 16.64 -18.23
CA ALA A 187 -1.27 16.46 -19.67
C ALA A 187 -0.39 17.36 -20.55
N GLN A 188 0.23 18.40 -19.98
CA GLN A 188 1.08 19.35 -20.68
C GLN A 188 2.58 19.13 -20.45
N VAL A 189 2.95 18.11 -19.68
CA VAL A 189 4.33 17.86 -19.27
C VAL A 189 4.79 16.51 -19.82
N ALA A 190 5.89 16.54 -20.58
CA ALA A 190 6.56 15.34 -21.04
C ALA A 190 7.56 14.88 -19.99
N PHE A 191 7.70 13.57 -19.77
CA PHE A 191 8.71 13.03 -18.88
C PHE A 191 9.27 11.70 -19.41
N THR A 192 10.49 11.39 -18.97
CA THR A 192 11.09 10.05 -19.13
C THR A 192 11.42 9.54 -17.73
N CYS A 193 10.91 8.35 -17.40
CA CYS A 193 11.22 7.65 -16.15
C CYS A 193 11.83 6.27 -16.45
N ALA A 194 12.92 5.89 -15.79
CA ALA A 194 13.49 4.57 -16.01
C ALA A 194 14.29 4.04 -14.82
N GLY A 195 14.31 2.72 -14.68
CA GLY A 195 15.08 2.00 -13.67
C GLY A 195 14.57 0.58 -13.52
N ILE A 196 14.35 0.15 -12.28
CA ILE A 196 13.64 -1.10 -11.94
C ILE A 196 12.39 -0.75 -11.13
N ASN A 197 11.47 -1.70 -10.98
CA ASN A 197 10.24 -1.47 -10.22
C ASN A 197 10.52 -0.89 -8.82
N HIS A 198 9.72 0.11 -8.43
CA HIS A 198 9.85 0.88 -7.19
C HIS A 198 11.18 1.64 -7.01
N MET A 199 12.07 1.67 -8.02
CA MET A 199 13.35 2.39 -8.00
C MET A 199 13.66 2.98 -9.39
N ALA A 200 12.64 3.47 -10.07
CA ALA A 200 12.76 4.19 -11.33
C ALA A 200 12.90 5.69 -11.06
N PHE A 201 13.76 6.36 -11.82
CA PHE A 201 14.03 7.79 -11.65
C PHE A 201 13.45 8.59 -12.81
N TYR A 202 12.88 9.76 -12.50
CA TYR A 202 12.48 10.73 -13.52
C TYR A 202 13.72 11.36 -14.13
N LEU A 203 14.16 10.92 -15.29
CA LEU A 203 15.39 11.39 -15.93
C LEU A 203 15.22 12.78 -16.55
N ALA A 204 14.01 13.08 -17.05
CA ALA A 204 13.64 14.35 -17.63
C ALA A 204 12.17 14.66 -17.32
N MET A 205 11.85 15.94 -17.10
CA MET A 205 10.49 16.47 -16.97
C MET A 205 10.47 17.85 -17.61
N GLU A 206 9.70 18.01 -18.69
CA GLU A 206 9.76 19.21 -19.54
C GLU A 206 8.37 19.71 -19.91
N LYS A 207 8.21 21.03 -19.89
CA LYS A 207 7.01 21.73 -20.41
C LYS A 207 7.43 22.70 -21.52
N GLY A 208 6.97 22.46 -22.74
CA GLY A 208 7.33 23.31 -23.89
C GLY A 208 8.85 23.41 -24.13
N GLY A 209 9.59 22.33 -23.84
CA GLY A 209 11.07 22.28 -23.95
C GLY A 209 11.84 22.91 -22.78
N VAL A 210 11.16 23.29 -21.69
CA VAL A 210 11.79 23.84 -20.47
C VAL A 210 11.86 22.76 -19.39
N ASP A 211 13.06 22.50 -18.87
CA ASP A 211 13.29 21.58 -17.74
C ASP A 211 12.62 22.09 -16.46
N LEU A 212 11.85 21.21 -15.82
CA LEU A 212 11.10 21.49 -14.60
C LEU A 212 11.88 21.14 -13.31
N TYR A 213 13.02 20.46 -13.40
CA TYR A 213 13.82 20.12 -12.22
C TYR A 213 14.21 21.32 -11.35
N PRO A 214 14.68 22.46 -11.89
CA PRO A 214 14.97 23.64 -11.07
C PRO A 214 13.79 24.09 -10.22
N ARG A 215 12.56 23.99 -10.75
CA ARG A 215 11.33 24.32 -10.01
C ARG A 215 11.02 23.26 -8.95
N LEU A 216 11.27 21.99 -9.23
CA LEU A 216 11.07 20.92 -8.24
C LEU A 216 12.04 21.02 -7.08
N PHE A 217 13.30 21.36 -7.33
CA PHE A 217 14.29 21.66 -6.28
C PHE A 217 13.86 22.88 -5.44
N ALA A 218 13.30 23.92 -6.07
CA ALA A 218 12.76 25.05 -5.33
C ALA A 218 11.52 24.68 -4.49
N ALA A 219 10.63 23.85 -5.02
CA ALA A 219 9.43 23.39 -4.31
C ALA A 219 9.77 22.55 -3.06
N MET A 220 10.87 21.80 -3.09
CA MET A 220 11.37 21.03 -1.95
C MET A 220 11.74 21.91 -0.74
N GLU A 221 11.98 23.21 -0.91
CA GLU A 221 12.30 24.12 0.20
C GLU A 221 11.03 24.56 0.97
N ASP A 222 9.82 24.30 0.45
CA ASP A 222 8.58 24.43 1.21
C ASP A 222 8.44 23.25 2.19
N ALA A 223 8.39 23.55 3.49
CA ALA A 223 8.28 22.54 4.55
C ALA A 223 7.03 21.65 4.44
N LYS A 224 5.91 22.16 3.92
CA LYS A 224 4.70 21.37 3.70
C LYS A 224 4.91 20.37 2.57
N ILE A 225 5.53 20.78 1.47
CA ILE A 225 5.84 19.90 0.34
C ILE A 225 6.86 18.85 0.78
N TYR A 226 7.99 19.27 1.36
CA TYR A 226 9.03 18.37 1.85
C TYR A 226 8.48 17.33 2.82
N GLY A 227 7.60 17.74 3.74
CA GLY A 227 6.99 16.89 4.75
C GLY A 227 6.18 15.72 4.18
N THR A 228 5.68 15.81 2.94
CA THR A 228 4.92 14.72 2.31
C THR A 228 5.78 13.54 1.85
N ASN A 229 7.08 13.75 1.60
CA ASN A 229 7.97 12.73 1.02
C ASN A 229 9.43 12.90 1.46
N LYS A 230 9.69 13.04 2.76
CA LYS A 230 11.02 13.42 3.30
C LYS A 230 12.16 12.55 2.77
N VAL A 231 11.99 11.22 2.74
CA VAL A 231 13.03 10.28 2.29
C VAL A 231 13.33 10.48 0.80
N ARG A 232 12.32 10.55 -0.06
CA ARG A 232 12.53 10.70 -1.51
C ARG A 232 13.09 12.06 -1.88
N PHE A 233 12.68 13.12 -1.17
CA PHE A 233 13.28 14.44 -1.35
C PHE A 233 14.74 14.47 -0.88
N GLU A 234 15.09 13.79 0.21
CA GLU A 234 16.50 13.62 0.58
C GLU A 234 17.28 12.86 -0.50
N LEU A 235 16.72 11.78 -1.05
CA LEU A 235 17.32 11.05 -2.17
C LEU A 235 17.49 11.97 -3.39
N MET A 236 16.49 12.77 -3.76
CA MET A 236 16.61 13.74 -4.85
C MET A 236 17.71 14.76 -4.57
N ARG A 237 17.80 15.29 -3.34
CA ARG A 237 18.83 16.24 -2.93
C ARG A 237 20.25 15.67 -3.07
N ARG A 238 20.44 14.37 -2.87
CA ARG A 238 21.76 13.71 -2.94
C ARG A 238 22.09 13.10 -4.31
N LEU A 239 21.10 12.54 -4.99
CA LEU A 239 21.26 11.79 -6.24
C LEU A 239 20.92 12.61 -7.49
N GLY A 240 20.28 13.77 -7.31
CA GLY A 240 19.97 14.74 -8.35
C GLY A 240 18.68 14.47 -9.13
N ARG A 241 18.02 13.32 -8.90
CA ARG A 241 16.78 12.92 -9.59
C ARG A 241 15.76 12.37 -8.60
N PHE A 242 14.49 12.69 -8.82
CA PHE A 242 13.40 12.16 -8.01
C PHE A 242 13.11 10.70 -8.38
N ILE A 243 12.82 9.87 -7.39
CA ILE A 243 12.67 8.42 -7.53
C ILE A 243 11.24 7.98 -7.22
N THR A 244 10.78 6.92 -7.86
CA THR A 244 9.70 6.04 -7.37
C THR A 244 10.24 5.12 -6.27
N GLU A 245 9.47 4.35 -5.51
CA GLU A 245 8.10 4.49 -5.00
C GLU A 245 8.09 5.48 -3.82
N SER A 246 7.08 5.41 -2.96
CA SER A 246 6.89 6.18 -1.74
C SER A 246 8.09 6.21 -0.76
N SER A 247 8.05 7.14 0.20
CA SER A 247 9.13 7.35 1.18
C SER A 247 9.30 6.16 2.14
N GLU A 248 8.21 5.46 2.43
CA GLU A 248 8.18 4.25 3.25
C GLU A 248 9.02 3.16 2.62
N HIS A 249 8.81 2.86 1.33
CA HIS A 249 9.59 1.86 0.60
C HIS A 249 11.06 2.28 0.49
N ASN A 250 11.32 3.52 0.08
CA ASN A 250 12.68 4.01 -0.07
C ASN A 250 13.44 4.13 1.27
N ALA A 251 12.77 4.11 2.42
CA ALA A 251 13.45 4.08 3.72
C ALA A 251 14.12 2.73 3.99
N GLU A 252 13.60 1.63 3.42
CA GLU A 252 14.13 0.27 3.59
C GLU A 252 14.98 -0.22 2.41
N TYR A 253 15.03 0.49 1.28
CA TYR A 253 15.79 0.07 0.09
C TYR A 253 17.27 0.46 0.09
N ASN A 254 17.73 1.15 1.13
CA ASN A 254 19.09 1.64 1.24
C ASN A 254 19.53 1.71 2.71
N PRO A 255 20.84 1.87 2.98
CA PRO A 255 21.34 1.78 4.35
C PRO A 255 21.27 3.13 5.11
N TRP A 256 20.75 4.20 4.51
CA TRP A 256 20.95 5.57 4.99
C TRP A 256 19.92 6.05 6.02
N PHE A 257 18.85 5.28 6.25
CA PHE A 257 17.76 5.65 7.16
C PHE A 257 17.66 4.69 8.33
N ILE A 258 16.92 3.58 8.17
CA ILE A 258 16.57 2.64 9.25
C ILE A 258 17.80 2.15 10.04
N PRO A 259 18.94 1.76 9.42
CA PRO A 259 20.10 1.26 10.16
C PRO A 259 20.73 2.27 11.13
N HIS A 260 20.46 3.57 10.96
CA HIS A 260 21.00 4.62 11.81
C HIS A 260 20.14 4.92 13.06
N GLY A 261 19.17 4.05 13.36
CA GLY A 261 18.45 4.03 14.62
C GLY A 261 17.32 5.06 14.72
N ARG A 262 16.74 5.13 15.92
CA ARG A 262 15.46 5.82 16.18
C ARG A 262 15.47 7.32 15.89
N GLU A 263 16.61 7.99 16.07
CA GLU A 263 16.74 9.41 15.76
C GLU A 263 16.59 9.65 14.24
N MET A 264 17.21 8.80 13.43
CA MET A 264 17.12 8.90 11.97
C MET A 264 15.70 8.58 11.48
N VAL A 265 15.09 7.52 12.02
CA VAL A 265 13.69 7.15 11.76
C VAL A 265 12.74 8.30 12.08
N ALA A 266 12.89 8.94 13.24
CA ALA A 266 12.06 10.07 13.66
C ALA A 266 12.29 11.33 12.81
N ARG A 267 13.54 11.62 12.41
CA ARG A 267 13.87 12.78 11.58
C ARG A 267 13.15 12.74 10.23
N TYR A 268 13.02 11.57 9.64
CA TYR A 268 12.46 11.35 8.31
C TYR A 268 11.02 10.81 8.32
N ASP A 269 10.37 10.77 9.48
CA ASP A 269 9.01 10.23 9.68
C ASP A 269 8.83 8.82 9.10
N VAL A 270 9.84 7.96 9.23
CA VAL A 270 9.82 6.61 8.66
C VAL A 270 8.80 5.74 9.41
N PRO A 271 7.72 5.25 8.76
CA PRO A 271 6.66 4.55 9.45
C PRO A 271 6.98 3.05 9.53
N MET A 272 7.61 2.64 10.62
CA MET A 272 7.88 1.22 10.90
C MET A 272 6.57 0.42 10.96
N ASP A 273 6.61 -0.84 10.50
CA ASP A 273 5.48 -1.78 10.49
C ASP A 273 4.26 -1.34 9.67
N GLU A 274 4.43 -0.41 8.73
CA GLU A 274 3.35 0.18 7.94
C GLU A 274 2.54 -0.87 7.15
N TYR A 275 3.19 -1.86 6.55
CA TYR A 275 2.47 -2.87 5.78
C TYR A 275 1.63 -3.82 6.63
N LEU A 276 2.00 -4.07 7.89
CA LEU A 276 1.17 -4.83 8.82
C LEU A 276 -0.14 -4.07 9.12
N ARG A 277 -0.07 -2.75 9.31
CA ARG A 277 -1.26 -1.91 9.47
C ARG A 277 -2.14 -1.89 8.22
N ARG A 278 -1.54 -1.80 7.03
CA ARG A 278 -2.29 -1.88 5.75
C ARG A 278 -3.00 -3.21 5.59
N CYS A 279 -2.32 -4.31 5.90
CA CYS A 279 -2.91 -5.66 5.84
C CYS A 279 -4.11 -5.81 6.79
N ASP A 280 -4.02 -5.25 7.99
CA ASP A 280 -5.13 -5.23 8.95
C ASP A 280 -6.34 -4.42 8.43
N GLY A 281 -6.08 -3.22 7.91
CA GLY A 281 -7.11 -2.37 7.30
C GLY A 281 -7.82 -3.02 6.10
N ILE A 282 -7.10 -3.82 5.30
CA ILE A 282 -7.69 -4.58 4.18
C ILE A 282 -8.69 -5.64 4.68
N VAL A 283 -8.46 -6.25 5.85
CA VAL A 283 -9.39 -7.22 6.43
C VAL A 283 -10.69 -6.54 6.84
N ASP A 284 -10.60 -5.38 7.49
CA ASP A 284 -11.78 -4.60 7.89
C ASP A 284 -12.56 -4.07 6.68
N GLU A 285 -11.86 -3.59 5.65
CA GLU A 285 -12.50 -3.13 4.41
C GLU A 285 -13.19 -4.28 3.67
N PHE A 286 -12.61 -5.48 3.70
CA PHE A 286 -13.25 -6.67 3.13
C PHE A 286 -14.60 -6.96 3.81
N GLU A 287 -14.67 -6.92 5.14
CA GLU A 287 -15.93 -7.16 5.86
C GLU A 287 -17.01 -6.12 5.50
N ARG A 288 -16.63 -4.85 5.33
CA ARG A 288 -17.55 -3.79 4.87
C ARG A 288 -18.06 -4.07 3.47
N LEU A 289 -17.16 -4.40 2.55
CA LEU A 289 -17.50 -4.67 1.15
C LEU A 289 -18.33 -5.93 0.98
N LYS A 290 -18.12 -6.94 1.83
CA LYS A 290 -18.95 -8.14 1.89
C LYS A 290 -20.40 -7.83 2.21
N VAL A 291 -20.64 -7.03 3.25
CA VAL A 291 -21.99 -6.56 3.61
C VAL A 291 -22.59 -5.73 2.47
N PHE A 292 -21.83 -4.79 1.93
CA PHE A 292 -22.28 -3.94 0.82
C PHE A 292 -22.59 -4.74 -0.46
N ALA A 293 -21.78 -5.74 -0.80
CA ALA A 293 -21.98 -6.59 -1.96
C ALA A 293 -23.28 -7.41 -1.85
N ALA A 294 -23.63 -7.86 -0.65
CA ALA A 294 -24.87 -8.61 -0.38
C ALA A 294 -26.13 -7.73 -0.29
N GLY A 295 -25.99 -6.45 0.06
CA GLY A 295 -27.11 -5.51 0.19
C GLY A 295 -27.78 -5.17 -1.16
N PRO A 296 -28.99 -4.56 -1.17
CA PRO A 296 -29.64 -4.11 -2.40
C PRO A 296 -29.06 -2.80 -2.95
N GLU A 297 -28.22 -2.09 -2.20
CA GLU A 297 -27.73 -0.76 -2.56
C GLU A 297 -26.89 -0.79 -3.84
N PRO A 298 -27.18 0.07 -4.83
CA PRO A 298 -26.37 0.17 -6.04
C PRO A 298 -25.07 0.94 -5.77
N ILE A 299 -24.06 0.69 -6.61
CA ILE A 299 -22.90 1.59 -6.70
C ILE A 299 -23.37 2.88 -7.37
N LYS A 300 -23.21 4.03 -6.71
CA LYS A 300 -23.67 5.33 -7.21
C LYS A 300 -22.70 5.92 -8.22
N ASP A 301 -21.42 5.90 -7.87
CA ASP A 301 -20.35 6.51 -8.66
C ASP A 301 -19.31 5.45 -9.03
N VAL A 302 -19.04 5.32 -10.33
CA VAL A 302 -17.94 4.50 -10.83
C VAL A 302 -16.88 5.44 -11.42
N CYS A 303 -15.80 5.61 -10.68
CA CYS A 303 -14.66 6.39 -11.15
C CYS A 303 -13.68 5.47 -11.88
N LYS A 304 -13.25 5.89 -13.08
CA LYS A 304 -12.12 5.28 -13.75
C LYS A 304 -10.87 5.53 -12.92
N THR A 305 -10.09 4.47 -12.69
CA THR A 305 -8.80 4.54 -12.00
C THR A 305 -7.66 4.77 -13.00
N HIS A 306 -6.43 4.76 -12.50
CA HIS A 306 -5.22 5.02 -13.29
C HIS A 306 -4.40 3.75 -13.56
N GLU A 307 -5.03 2.57 -13.49
CA GLU A 307 -4.36 1.30 -13.74
C GLU A 307 -4.17 1.02 -15.24
N TYR A 308 -2.98 0.53 -15.61
CA TYR A 308 -2.57 0.39 -17.00
C TYR A 308 -3.26 -0.75 -17.76
N ALA A 309 -3.85 -1.75 -17.07
CA ALA A 309 -4.39 -2.93 -17.72
C ALA A 309 -5.42 -2.60 -18.81
N SER A 310 -6.41 -1.75 -18.51
CA SER A 310 -7.45 -1.37 -19.47
C SER A 310 -6.88 -0.67 -20.70
N GLN A 311 -5.88 0.20 -20.51
CA GLN A 311 -5.18 0.92 -21.59
C GLN A 311 -4.37 -0.03 -22.49
N ILE A 312 -3.64 -0.97 -21.88
CA ILE A 312 -2.87 -2.00 -22.61
C ILE A 312 -3.83 -2.87 -23.44
N MET A 313 -4.90 -3.35 -22.82
CA MET A 313 -5.91 -4.19 -23.46
C MET A 313 -6.57 -3.46 -24.64
N GLN A 314 -6.94 -2.19 -24.46
CA GLN A 314 -7.49 -1.35 -25.52
C GLN A 314 -6.50 -1.19 -26.68
N ALA A 315 -5.24 -0.86 -26.38
CA ALA A 315 -4.20 -0.64 -27.39
C ALA A 315 -3.93 -1.90 -28.22
N VAL A 316 -3.89 -3.07 -27.58
CA VAL A 316 -3.71 -4.37 -28.26
C VAL A 316 -4.92 -4.70 -29.15
N VAL A 317 -6.15 -4.49 -28.66
CA VAL A 317 -7.39 -4.83 -29.39
C VAL A 317 -7.60 -3.90 -30.59
N THR A 318 -7.46 -2.59 -30.37
CA THR A 318 -7.78 -1.57 -31.38
C THR A 318 -6.61 -1.29 -32.32
N GLY A 319 -5.39 -1.41 -31.83
CA GLY A 319 -4.17 -0.93 -32.49
C GLY A 319 -3.89 0.56 -32.28
N ALA A 320 -4.72 1.27 -31.50
CA ALA A 320 -4.43 2.65 -31.10
C ALA A 320 -3.25 2.64 -30.12
N PRO A 321 -2.11 3.29 -30.44
CA PRO A 321 -0.91 3.18 -29.63
C PRO A 321 -1.10 3.86 -28.26
N ALA A 322 -0.53 3.24 -27.23
CA ALA A 322 -0.42 3.80 -25.89
C ALA A 322 1.02 3.72 -25.38
N VAL A 323 1.41 4.64 -24.51
CA VAL A 323 2.66 4.55 -23.76
C VAL A 323 2.33 4.27 -22.31
N ILE A 324 2.92 3.20 -21.78
CA ILE A 324 2.86 2.82 -20.37
C ILE A 324 4.29 2.70 -19.84
N TYR A 325 4.46 2.67 -18.51
CA TYR A 325 5.74 2.33 -17.89
C TYR A 325 5.66 0.90 -17.38
N GLY A 326 6.26 -0.02 -18.14
CA GLY A 326 6.06 -1.45 -17.97
C GLY A 326 7.32 -2.14 -17.49
N ASN A 327 7.15 -3.22 -16.73
CA ASN A 327 8.25 -4.06 -16.26
C ASN A 327 8.45 -5.24 -17.21
N LEU A 328 9.50 -5.18 -18.03
CA LEU A 328 9.88 -6.24 -18.97
C LEU A 328 11.39 -6.52 -18.89
N VAL A 329 11.85 -7.53 -19.63
CA VAL A 329 13.27 -7.78 -19.80
C VAL A 329 13.96 -6.56 -20.40
N ASN A 330 15.11 -6.20 -19.83
CA ASN A 330 15.89 -5.05 -20.25
C ASN A 330 16.24 -5.14 -21.74
N GLY A 331 16.86 -6.25 -22.17
CA GLY A 331 17.23 -6.47 -23.58
C GLY A 331 18.26 -5.48 -24.15
N GLY A 332 18.66 -4.46 -23.39
CA GLY A 332 19.50 -3.32 -23.82
C GLY A 332 18.80 -1.96 -23.72
N THR A 333 17.52 -1.91 -23.34
CA THR A 333 16.72 -0.68 -23.13
C THR A 333 17.46 0.35 -22.27
N ILE A 334 17.96 -0.11 -21.11
CA ILE A 334 18.89 0.60 -20.26
C ILE A 334 20.26 -0.06 -20.46
N SER A 335 21.15 0.64 -21.16
CA SER A 335 22.36 0.04 -21.75
C SER A 335 23.42 -0.37 -20.71
N ASN A 336 23.42 0.28 -19.54
CA ASN A 336 24.35 0.02 -18.45
C ASN A 336 23.74 -0.77 -17.28
N LEU A 337 22.59 -1.43 -17.49
CA LEU A 337 22.07 -2.50 -16.63
C LEU A 337 22.19 -3.86 -17.34
N PRO A 338 22.25 -4.99 -16.61
CA PRO A 338 22.29 -6.32 -17.23
C PRO A 338 21.14 -6.54 -18.22
N ARG A 339 21.42 -7.13 -19.39
CA ARG A 339 20.39 -7.37 -20.42
C ARG A 339 19.26 -8.30 -19.95
N THR A 340 19.55 -9.13 -18.95
CA THR A 340 18.61 -10.10 -18.36
C THR A 340 17.88 -9.57 -17.13
N ALA A 341 18.14 -8.33 -16.69
CA ALA A 341 17.39 -7.68 -15.63
C ALA A 341 15.96 -7.37 -16.09
N ILE A 342 15.03 -7.27 -15.16
CA ILE A 342 13.71 -6.68 -15.43
C ILE A 342 13.80 -5.19 -15.11
N VAL A 343 13.42 -4.35 -16.07
CA VAL A 343 13.48 -2.88 -15.95
C VAL A 343 12.09 -2.30 -16.11
N GLU A 344 11.86 -1.17 -15.44
CA GLU A 344 10.68 -0.33 -15.58
C GLU A 344 11.06 0.85 -16.48
N ALA A 345 10.47 0.93 -17.66
CA ALA A 345 10.82 1.92 -18.68
C ALA A 345 9.63 2.22 -19.60
N PRO A 346 9.67 3.29 -20.41
CA PRO A 346 8.60 3.59 -21.35
C PRO A 346 8.41 2.42 -22.33
N THR A 347 7.16 2.02 -22.52
CA THR A 347 6.76 0.88 -23.32
C THR A 347 5.63 1.31 -24.25
N LEU A 348 5.90 1.27 -25.55
CA LEU A 348 4.89 1.42 -26.58
C LEU A 348 4.05 0.14 -26.64
N VAL A 349 2.73 0.30 -26.61
CA VAL A 349 1.76 -0.79 -26.72
C VAL A 349 0.86 -0.54 -27.91
N ASP A 350 0.75 -1.54 -28.78
CA ASP A 350 -0.17 -1.56 -29.92
C ASP A 350 -0.52 -3.02 -30.32
N ARG A 351 -1.08 -3.22 -31.52
CA ARG A 351 -1.48 -4.55 -32.02
C ARG A 351 -0.30 -5.51 -32.18
N THR A 352 0.93 -5.01 -32.29
CA THR A 352 2.15 -5.82 -32.41
C THR A 352 2.68 -6.28 -31.05
N GLY A 353 2.24 -5.66 -29.95
CA GLY A 353 2.57 -6.07 -28.59
C GLY A 353 3.14 -4.94 -27.76
N LEU A 354 4.04 -5.30 -26.85
CA LEU A 354 4.68 -4.37 -25.90
C LEU A 354 6.15 -4.23 -26.28
N HIS A 355 6.59 -2.99 -26.53
CA HIS A 355 7.94 -2.69 -26.99
C HIS A 355 8.55 -1.58 -26.16
N HIS A 356 9.66 -1.85 -25.49
CA HIS A 356 10.41 -0.81 -24.80
C HIS A 356 10.95 0.23 -25.78
N ALA A 357 10.79 1.50 -25.43
CA ALA A 357 11.58 2.57 -26.01
C ALA A 357 13.00 2.53 -25.44
N GLN A 358 14.00 2.86 -26.25
CA GLN A 358 15.39 2.94 -25.79
C GLN A 358 15.57 4.11 -24.83
N VAL A 359 16.22 3.86 -23.68
CA VAL A 359 16.54 4.86 -22.66
C VAL A 359 18.02 5.26 -22.73
N GLY A 360 18.91 4.30 -22.98
CA GLY A 360 20.36 4.52 -22.98
C GLY A 360 20.98 4.36 -21.59
N GLU A 361 22.05 5.11 -21.31
CA GLU A 361 22.78 5.01 -20.05
C GLU A 361 22.10 5.82 -18.94
N LEU A 362 21.92 5.19 -17.78
CA LEU A 362 21.55 5.92 -16.57
C LEU A 362 22.80 6.52 -15.90
N PRO A 363 22.67 7.69 -15.23
CA PRO A 363 23.75 8.24 -14.43
C PRO A 363 24.30 7.24 -13.39
N PRO A 364 25.63 7.21 -13.16
CA PRO A 364 26.28 6.16 -12.35
C PRO A 364 25.72 6.03 -10.92
N GLN A 365 25.35 7.15 -10.28
CA GLN A 365 24.80 7.13 -8.93
C GLN A 365 23.42 6.47 -8.85
N LEU A 366 22.62 6.52 -9.93
CA LEU A 366 21.31 5.86 -9.99
C LEU A 366 21.48 4.36 -10.24
N VAL A 367 22.44 3.99 -11.09
CA VAL A 367 22.85 2.59 -11.28
C VAL A 367 23.35 2.00 -9.97
N ALA A 368 24.21 2.71 -9.24
CA ALA A 368 24.73 2.27 -7.95
C ALA A 368 23.63 2.05 -6.91
N TYR A 369 22.56 2.85 -6.93
CA TYR A 369 21.39 2.66 -6.06
C TYR A 369 20.64 1.37 -6.38
N MET A 370 20.45 1.04 -7.67
CA MET A 370 19.65 -0.11 -8.09
C MET A 370 20.42 -1.44 -8.14
N MET A 371 21.73 -1.43 -8.38
CA MET A 371 22.49 -2.66 -8.66
C MET A 371 22.48 -3.71 -7.55
N PRO A 372 22.48 -3.35 -6.24
CA PRO A 372 22.30 -4.35 -5.17
C PRO A 372 21.00 -5.14 -5.36
N HIS A 373 19.91 -4.45 -5.66
CA HIS A 373 18.59 -5.05 -5.91
C HIS A 373 18.53 -5.86 -7.19
N VAL A 374 19.16 -5.38 -8.28
CA VAL A 374 19.30 -6.16 -9.53
C VAL A 374 20.04 -7.48 -9.28
N SER A 375 21.08 -7.44 -8.44
CA SER A 375 21.84 -8.64 -8.06
C SER A 375 20.99 -9.59 -7.22
N GLN A 376 20.20 -9.06 -6.29
CA GLN A 376 19.22 -9.84 -5.51
C GLN A 376 18.20 -10.54 -6.41
N HIS A 377 17.67 -9.86 -7.44
CA HIS A 377 16.71 -10.46 -8.38
C HIS A 377 17.30 -11.64 -9.17
N GLU A 378 18.57 -11.55 -9.58
CA GLU A 378 19.27 -12.64 -10.27
C GLU A 378 19.57 -13.81 -9.32
N LEU A 379 19.97 -13.54 -8.08
CA LEU A 379 20.22 -14.57 -7.08
C LEU A 379 18.93 -15.27 -6.65
N PHE A 380 17.82 -14.54 -6.53
CA PHE A 380 16.49 -15.11 -6.32
C PHE A 380 16.16 -16.18 -7.38
N ILE A 381 16.24 -15.82 -8.67
CA ILE A 381 15.77 -16.72 -9.72
C ILE A 381 16.67 -17.95 -9.85
N ARG A 382 17.98 -17.80 -9.58
CA ARG A 382 18.91 -18.93 -9.47
C ARG A 382 18.61 -19.81 -8.28
N ALA A 383 18.31 -19.25 -7.11
CA ALA A 383 17.90 -20.05 -5.94
C ALA A 383 16.68 -20.91 -6.27
N ALA A 384 15.68 -20.30 -6.92
CA ALA A 384 14.44 -20.97 -7.29
C ALA A 384 14.61 -22.06 -8.37
N GLN A 385 15.46 -21.84 -9.37
CA GLN A 385 15.67 -22.79 -10.47
C GLN A 385 16.73 -23.86 -10.18
N GLU A 386 17.82 -23.49 -9.50
CA GLU A 386 18.95 -24.40 -9.19
C GLU A 386 18.75 -25.14 -7.86
N GLY A 387 17.77 -24.74 -7.05
CA GLY A 387 17.49 -25.35 -5.74
C GLY A 387 18.56 -25.08 -4.68
N ARG A 388 19.35 -24.02 -4.87
CA ARG A 388 20.53 -23.69 -4.09
C ARG A 388 20.22 -22.68 -2.97
N ARG A 389 20.27 -23.15 -1.71
CA ARG A 389 20.03 -22.29 -0.53
C ARG A 389 21.02 -21.15 -0.40
N ASP A 390 22.26 -21.35 -0.85
CA ASP A 390 23.31 -20.33 -0.74
C ASP A 390 23.05 -19.09 -1.59
N HIS A 391 22.28 -19.22 -2.67
CA HIS A 391 21.79 -18.05 -3.41
C HIS A 391 20.77 -17.22 -2.63
N VAL A 392 19.97 -17.83 -1.75
CA VAL A 392 19.08 -17.10 -0.83
C VAL A 392 19.92 -16.28 0.15
N TYR A 393 20.96 -16.88 0.73
CA TYR A 393 21.85 -16.18 1.65
C TYR A 393 22.55 -15.00 0.98
N GLN A 394 23.10 -15.22 -0.21
CA GLN A 394 23.76 -14.18 -1.01
C GLN A 394 22.80 -13.06 -1.38
N ALA A 395 21.56 -13.38 -1.76
CA ALA A 395 20.54 -12.39 -2.07
C ALA A 395 20.27 -11.47 -0.86
N CYS A 396 20.13 -12.04 0.35
CA CYS A 396 19.98 -11.26 1.58
C CYS A 396 21.26 -10.52 2.01
N MET A 397 22.45 -11.03 1.70
CA MET A 397 23.72 -10.34 2.01
C MET A 397 23.91 -9.07 1.17
N PHE A 398 23.42 -9.06 -0.06
CA PHE A 398 23.46 -7.90 -0.95
C PHE A 398 22.24 -6.98 -0.83
N ASP A 399 21.25 -7.34 -0.02
CA ASP A 399 20.20 -6.41 0.38
C ASP A 399 20.81 -5.28 1.23
N PRO A 400 20.63 -4.00 0.84
CA PRO A 400 21.28 -2.89 1.55
C PRO A 400 20.91 -2.76 3.03
N LEU A 401 19.66 -3.05 3.39
CA LEU A 401 19.18 -2.93 4.76
C LEU A 401 19.73 -4.06 5.63
N ALA A 402 19.62 -5.30 5.18
CA ALA A 402 20.16 -6.47 5.87
C ALA A 402 21.69 -6.38 6.01
N GLY A 403 22.39 -6.02 4.94
CA GLY A 403 23.85 -5.90 4.95
C GLY A 403 24.38 -4.77 5.86
N ALA A 404 23.59 -3.71 6.08
CA ALA A 404 23.95 -2.64 7.01
C ALA A 404 23.60 -2.95 8.48
N THR A 405 22.65 -3.86 8.72
CA THR A 405 22.11 -4.12 10.06
C THR A 405 22.69 -5.39 10.69
N LEU A 406 22.92 -6.43 9.88
CA LEU A 406 23.22 -7.77 10.35
C LEU A 406 24.63 -8.20 9.94
N ARG A 407 25.28 -9.01 10.78
CA ARG A 407 26.47 -9.75 10.37
C ARG A 407 26.11 -10.89 9.42
N THR A 408 27.08 -11.33 8.63
CA THR A 408 26.89 -12.41 7.64
C THR A 408 26.42 -13.73 8.25
N ASP A 409 26.89 -14.11 9.45
CA ASP A 409 26.44 -15.29 10.18
C ASP A 409 24.96 -15.20 10.59
N GLN A 410 24.52 -14.01 11.02
CA GLN A 410 23.13 -13.74 11.36
C GLN A 410 22.22 -13.77 10.14
N ILE A 411 22.68 -13.28 8.98
CA ILE A 411 21.92 -13.33 7.73
C ILE A 411 21.68 -14.79 7.31
N VAL A 412 22.71 -15.64 7.35
CA VAL A 412 22.57 -17.08 7.03
C VAL A 412 21.59 -17.75 8.00
N GLU A 413 21.72 -17.48 9.30
CA GLU A 413 20.83 -18.02 10.33
C GLU A 413 19.36 -17.60 10.13
N MET A 414 19.11 -16.32 9.89
CA MET A 414 17.77 -15.79 9.60
C MET A 414 17.17 -16.46 8.36
N CYS A 415 17.96 -16.60 7.28
CA CYS A 415 17.49 -17.28 6.08
C CYS A 415 17.16 -18.76 6.33
N ASP A 416 17.96 -19.47 7.13
CA ASP A 416 17.66 -20.85 7.51
C ASP A 416 16.36 -20.97 8.31
N GLU A 417 16.10 -20.03 9.23
CA GLU A 417 14.84 -19.98 9.97
C GLU A 417 13.65 -19.69 9.06
N MET A 418 13.76 -18.72 8.15
CA MET A 418 12.70 -18.41 7.16
C MET A 418 12.46 -19.57 6.20
N ILE A 419 13.51 -20.26 5.72
CA ILE A 419 13.38 -21.47 4.89
C ILE A 419 12.63 -22.57 5.66
N ALA A 420 12.96 -22.79 6.93
CA ALA A 420 12.27 -23.78 7.76
C ALA A 420 10.81 -23.39 8.05
N ALA A 421 10.54 -22.10 8.23
CA ALA A 421 9.20 -21.59 8.51
C ALA A 421 8.23 -21.84 7.33
N TYR A 422 8.63 -21.50 6.11
CA TYR A 422 7.80 -21.68 4.93
C TYR A 422 7.79 -23.12 4.40
N GLY A 423 8.90 -23.85 4.53
CA GLY A 423 8.98 -25.26 4.12
C GLY A 423 8.54 -25.48 2.67
N ASP A 424 7.50 -26.30 2.50
CA ASP A 424 6.99 -26.72 1.17
C ASP A 424 6.27 -25.62 0.38
N GLU A 425 6.09 -24.43 0.95
CA GLU A 425 5.61 -23.25 0.19
C GLU A 425 6.70 -22.66 -0.72
N LEU A 426 7.98 -22.98 -0.47
CA LEU A 426 9.11 -22.54 -1.28
C LEU A 426 9.42 -23.56 -2.39
N PRO A 427 10.15 -23.16 -3.46
CA PRO A 427 10.76 -24.13 -4.37
C PRO A 427 11.69 -25.10 -3.61
N GLU A 428 11.99 -26.24 -4.22
CA GLU A 428 12.87 -27.24 -3.59
C GLU A 428 14.32 -26.71 -3.44
N LEU A 429 14.66 -26.24 -2.24
CA LEU A 429 16.01 -25.77 -1.90
C LEU A 429 16.86 -26.90 -1.30
N LYS A 430 17.06 -28.00 -2.04
CA LYS A 430 17.77 -29.21 -1.57
C LYS A 430 19.10 -29.47 -2.29
N ALA A 431 19.45 -28.66 -3.30
CA ALA A 431 20.71 -28.84 -4.00
C ALA A 431 21.92 -28.58 -3.09
N LYS A 432 23.05 -29.19 -3.42
CA LYS A 432 24.31 -28.98 -2.69
C LYS A 432 24.69 -27.49 -2.75
N THR A 433 24.84 -26.87 -1.58
CA THR A 433 25.30 -25.48 -1.46
C THR A 433 26.82 -25.40 -1.56
N LEU A 434 27.34 -24.24 -1.97
CA LEU A 434 28.78 -23.93 -1.95
C LEU A 434 29.21 -23.24 -0.65
N VAL A 435 28.27 -22.63 0.07
CA VAL A 435 28.52 -22.03 1.38
C VAL A 435 27.81 -22.85 2.48
N PRO A 436 28.35 -22.88 3.71
CA PRO A 436 27.73 -23.59 4.82
C PRO A 436 26.41 -22.93 5.23
N THR A 437 25.49 -23.75 5.74
CA THR A 437 24.31 -23.28 6.48
C THR A 437 24.71 -22.83 7.89
N SER A 438 23.78 -22.30 8.67
CA SER A 438 24.01 -21.92 10.07
C SER A 438 24.34 -23.10 10.98
N GLY A 439 24.09 -24.34 10.54
CA GLY A 439 24.18 -25.54 11.36
C GLY A 439 23.09 -25.67 12.44
N LYS A 440 22.20 -24.68 12.57
CA LYS A 440 21.09 -24.68 13.53
C LYS A 440 19.85 -25.35 12.93
N ARG A 441 18.96 -25.82 13.81
CA ARG A 441 17.67 -26.38 13.43
C ARG A 441 16.57 -25.46 13.91
N PHE A 442 15.68 -25.11 12.99
CA PHE A 442 14.53 -24.27 13.27
C PHE A 442 13.24 -25.08 13.11
N PRO A 443 12.26 -24.93 14.01
CA PRO A 443 10.95 -25.53 13.84
C PRO A 443 10.19 -24.82 12.71
N LYS A 444 9.19 -25.49 12.14
CA LYS A 444 8.21 -24.82 11.29
C LYS A 444 7.44 -23.80 12.15
N VAL A 445 7.26 -22.59 11.63
CA VAL A 445 6.44 -21.56 12.26
C VAL A 445 5.02 -21.69 11.72
N ASP A 446 4.04 -21.89 12.60
CA ASP A 446 2.63 -21.83 12.19
C ASP A 446 2.21 -20.36 12.14
N ALA A 447 2.03 -19.84 10.92
CA ALA A 447 1.66 -18.45 10.69
C ALA A 447 0.33 -18.06 11.37
N ARG A 448 -0.56 -19.02 11.64
CA ARG A 448 -1.81 -18.79 12.38
C ARG A 448 -1.58 -18.48 13.84
N VAL A 449 -0.50 -18.99 14.44
CA VAL A 449 -0.11 -18.67 15.82
C VAL A 449 0.39 -17.23 15.89
N LEU A 450 1.20 -16.80 14.90
CA LEU A 450 1.59 -15.40 14.78
C LEU A 450 0.37 -14.50 14.58
N ARG A 451 -0.57 -14.93 13.72
CA ARG A 451 -1.79 -14.17 13.48
C ARG A 451 -2.65 -14.02 14.73
N ALA A 452 -2.89 -15.11 15.45
CA ALA A 452 -3.63 -15.06 16.72
C ALA A 452 -2.92 -14.18 17.76
N SER A 453 -1.59 -14.19 17.80
CA SER A 453 -0.80 -13.30 18.66
C SER A 453 -0.97 -11.84 18.26
N TRP A 454 -0.88 -11.53 16.96
CA TRP A 454 -1.12 -10.19 16.42
C TRP A 454 -2.53 -9.70 16.76
N ASP A 455 -3.55 -10.49 16.46
CA ASP A 455 -4.95 -10.13 16.73
C ASP A 455 -5.20 -9.93 18.23
N LYS A 456 -4.56 -10.73 19.10
CA LYS A 456 -4.62 -10.55 20.55
C LYS A 456 -3.96 -9.25 20.99
N VAL A 457 -2.79 -8.92 20.43
CA VAL A 457 -2.10 -7.64 20.69
C VAL A 457 -2.97 -6.49 20.22
N GLN A 458 -3.53 -6.54 19.02
CA GLN A 458 -4.43 -5.50 18.50
C GLN A 458 -5.72 -5.39 19.31
N ALA A 459 -6.31 -6.49 19.76
CA ALA A 459 -7.47 -6.46 20.66
C ALA A 459 -7.12 -5.88 22.03
N SER A 460 -5.89 -6.10 22.51
CA SER A 460 -5.40 -5.53 23.77
C SER A 460 -5.02 -4.05 23.64
N ALA A 461 -4.44 -3.61 22.52
CA ALA A 461 -4.25 -2.19 22.19
C ALA A 461 -5.62 -1.50 22.01
N GLY A 462 -6.57 -2.22 21.39
CA GLY A 462 -7.98 -1.88 21.26
C GLY A 462 -8.74 -1.73 22.58
N SER A 463 -8.16 -2.17 23.70
CA SER A 463 -8.73 -2.01 25.05
C SER A 463 -8.47 -0.63 25.65
N HIS A 464 -7.71 0.24 24.98
CA HIS A 464 -7.32 1.56 25.48
C HIS A 464 -8.04 2.71 24.78
N HIS A 465 -8.83 2.43 23.73
CA HIS A 465 -9.62 3.46 23.07
C HIS A 465 -10.83 3.86 23.90
N ILE A 466 -11.14 5.16 23.89
CA ILE A 466 -12.43 5.65 24.37
C ILE A 466 -13.50 5.17 23.38
N LYS A 467 -14.43 4.33 23.86
CA LYS A 467 -15.45 3.70 23.00
C LYS A 467 -16.73 4.51 22.90
N ASP A 468 -17.19 5.06 24.03
CA ASP A 468 -18.47 5.74 24.10
C ASP A 468 -18.27 7.25 23.95
N TRP A 469 -18.88 7.81 22.90
CA TRP A 469 -18.77 9.23 22.56
C TRP A 469 -20.14 9.87 22.41
N GLN A 470 -20.20 11.16 22.71
CA GLN A 470 -21.24 12.08 22.27
C GLN A 470 -20.65 12.98 21.19
N VAL A 471 -21.30 13.09 20.04
CA VAL A 471 -20.83 13.95 18.94
C VAL A 471 -21.83 15.06 18.60
N LEU A 472 -21.32 16.23 18.22
CA LEU A 472 -22.09 17.43 17.90
C LEU A 472 -21.58 18.07 16.59
N GLY A 473 -22.48 18.22 15.63
CA GLY A 473 -22.21 18.79 14.31
C GLY A 473 -23.16 18.22 13.26
N ALA A 474 -22.80 18.21 11.97
CA ALA A 474 -21.65 18.91 11.39
C ALA A 474 -21.96 20.40 11.25
N PHE A 475 -21.05 21.28 11.71
CA PHE A 475 -21.17 22.72 11.50
C PHE A 475 -20.54 23.10 10.15
N PRO A 476 -21.30 23.67 9.20
CA PRO A 476 -20.77 24.00 7.89
C PRO A 476 -19.74 25.13 7.98
N GLY A 477 -18.65 24.98 7.24
CA GLY A 477 -17.62 26.00 7.06
C GLY A 477 -17.48 26.43 5.60
N LYS A 478 -16.39 27.12 5.28
CA LYS A 478 -16.11 27.64 3.94
C LYS A 478 -15.02 26.82 3.26
N ALA A 479 -15.26 26.44 2.01
CA ALA A 479 -14.30 25.66 1.23
C ALA A 479 -12.91 26.32 1.18
N GLY A 480 -11.86 25.54 1.45
CA GLY A 480 -10.47 26.02 1.50
C GLY A 480 -10.14 26.94 2.69
N GLN A 481 -11.09 27.20 3.59
CA GLN A 481 -10.92 28.09 4.75
C GLN A 481 -11.31 27.43 6.08
N THR A 482 -12.00 26.29 6.05
CA THR A 482 -12.32 25.53 7.25
C THR A 482 -11.06 24.93 7.85
N THR A 483 -10.83 25.22 9.12
CA THR A 483 -9.71 24.71 9.94
C THR A 483 -10.21 24.46 11.35
N ILE A 484 -9.37 23.93 12.22
CA ILE A 484 -9.68 23.75 13.64
C ILE A 484 -10.00 25.06 14.38
N ALA A 485 -9.51 26.19 13.85
CA ALA A 485 -9.79 27.53 14.34
C ALA A 485 -11.16 28.07 13.90
N THR A 486 -11.84 27.42 12.95
CA THR A 486 -13.18 27.83 12.49
C THR A 486 -14.17 27.80 13.67
N ARG A 487 -14.79 28.95 13.96
CA ARG A 487 -15.72 29.08 15.08
C ARG A 487 -17.07 28.43 14.77
N THR A 488 -17.59 27.70 15.74
CA THR A 488 -18.94 27.17 15.79
C THR A 488 -19.70 27.80 16.97
N PRO A 489 -21.04 27.69 17.00
CA PRO A 489 -21.83 28.12 18.15
C PRO A 489 -21.46 27.41 19.47
N PHE A 490 -20.76 26.27 19.41
CA PHE A 490 -20.32 25.54 20.59
C PHE A 490 -19.06 26.11 21.24
N ASP A 491 -18.18 26.80 20.50
CA ASP A 491 -16.92 27.33 21.05
C ASP A 491 -17.15 28.24 22.28
N ALA A 492 -18.24 29.00 22.29
CA ALA A 492 -18.59 29.89 23.41
C ALA A 492 -19.16 29.17 24.65
N LEU A 493 -19.51 27.88 24.51
CA LEU A 493 -20.15 27.06 25.54
C LEU A 493 -19.19 26.08 26.20
N VAL A 494 -17.92 26.05 25.78
CA VAL A 494 -16.89 25.20 26.41
C VAL A 494 -16.62 25.70 27.83
N ALA A 495 -17.08 24.95 28.83
CA ALA A 495 -16.88 25.29 30.22
C ALA A 495 -15.41 25.18 30.64
N LYS A 496 -14.99 26.00 31.62
CA LYS A 496 -13.61 26.02 32.13
C LYS A 496 -13.16 24.70 32.73
N ASP A 497 -14.08 23.87 33.22
CA ASP A 497 -13.80 22.55 33.80
C ASP A 497 -14.13 21.38 32.85
N GLY A 498 -14.45 21.71 31.59
CA GLY A 498 -14.79 20.75 30.53
C GLY A 498 -16.20 20.17 30.62
N THR A 499 -17.08 20.65 31.50
CA THR A 499 -18.49 20.22 31.52
C THR A 499 -19.25 20.67 30.28
N ILE A 500 -20.19 19.85 29.84
CA ILE A 500 -21.05 20.12 28.68
C ILE A 500 -22.49 19.73 29.02
N ASP A 501 -23.46 20.57 28.63
CA ASP A 501 -24.87 20.19 28.65
C ASP A 501 -25.22 19.37 27.40
N LEU A 502 -25.25 18.05 27.56
CA LEU A 502 -25.59 17.11 26.47
C LEU A 502 -27.07 17.20 26.02
N LYS A 503 -27.94 17.87 26.79
CA LYS A 503 -29.35 18.07 26.42
C LYS A 503 -29.57 19.34 25.61
N ALA A 504 -28.60 20.26 25.61
CA ALA A 504 -28.70 21.51 24.88
C ALA A 504 -28.71 21.30 23.36
N SER A 505 -29.50 22.12 22.67
CA SER A 505 -29.40 22.31 21.22
C SER A 505 -28.44 23.47 20.96
N VAL A 506 -27.42 23.25 20.14
CA VAL A 506 -26.36 24.22 19.88
C VAL A 506 -26.37 24.55 18.40
N GLY A 507 -26.72 25.79 18.03
CA GLY A 507 -26.82 26.19 16.62
C GLY A 507 -27.84 25.37 15.82
N GLY A 508 -28.87 24.82 16.46
CA GLY A 508 -29.89 23.98 15.83
C GLY A 508 -29.54 22.49 15.74
N VAL A 509 -28.35 22.06 16.17
CA VAL A 509 -27.94 20.65 16.22
C VAL A 509 -27.90 20.10 17.65
N LYS A 510 -28.14 18.80 17.81
CA LYS A 510 -28.14 18.09 19.10
C LYS A 510 -26.98 17.10 19.16
N TRP A 511 -26.55 16.79 20.38
CA TRP A 511 -25.60 15.71 20.65
C TRP A 511 -26.19 14.35 20.25
N LYS A 512 -25.36 13.49 19.65
CA LYS A 512 -25.70 12.12 19.27
C LYS A 512 -24.71 11.15 19.91
N ALA A 513 -25.23 10.07 20.49
CA ALA A 513 -24.38 8.99 20.98
C ALA A 513 -23.81 8.20 19.79
N VAL A 514 -22.50 7.93 19.82
CA VAL A 514 -21.81 7.10 18.82
C VAL A 514 -20.80 6.21 19.54
N LYS A 515 -20.65 4.99 19.04
CA LYS A 515 -19.61 4.07 19.50
C LYS A 515 -18.46 4.06 18.51
N ALA A 516 -17.24 4.16 19.02
CA ALA A 516 -16.06 3.93 18.23
C ALA A 516 -16.04 2.46 17.75
N GLY A 517 -15.61 2.26 16.50
CA GLY A 517 -15.40 0.96 15.90
C GLY A 517 -14.10 0.29 16.38
N LYS A 518 -13.61 -0.67 15.59
CA LYS A 518 -12.26 -1.22 15.79
C LYS A 518 -11.22 -0.09 15.69
N HIS A 519 -10.12 -0.22 16.45
CA HIS A 519 -9.04 0.78 16.53
C HIS A 519 -9.46 2.20 16.97
N GLY A 520 -10.60 2.33 17.66
CA GLY A 520 -11.03 3.59 18.27
C GLY A 520 -11.60 4.63 17.30
N PHE A 521 -11.89 4.26 16.05
CA PHE A 521 -12.41 5.19 15.05
C PHE A 521 -13.89 5.52 15.28
N VAL A 522 -14.18 6.81 15.42
CA VAL A 522 -15.51 7.39 15.45
C VAL A 522 -15.86 7.87 14.04
N ASP A 523 -16.69 7.10 13.35
CA ASP A 523 -17.15 7.37 11.99
C ASP A 523 -18.23 8.48 11.98
N LEU A 524 -17.81 9.71 11.70
CA LEU A 524 -18.72 10.86 11.62
C LEU A 524 -19.50 10.89 10.31
N ALA A 525 -19.00 10.27 9.23
CA ALA A 525 -19.73 10.11 7.98
C ALA A 525 -20.93 9.17 8.15
N GLY A 526 -20.78 8.09 8.92
CA GLY A 526 -21.89 7.23 9.32
C GLY A 526 -22.97 7.97 10.13
N VAL A 527 -22.61 9.01 10.87
CA VAL A 527 -23.54 9.78 11.74
C VAL A 527 -24.23 10.94 11.02
N TYR A 528 -23.52 11.63 10.11
CA TYR A 528 -23.98 12.88 9.47
C TYR A 528 -24.03 12.83 7.94
N GLY A 529 -23.69 11.68 7.34
CA GLY A 529 -23.41 11.56 5.92
C GLY A 529 -22.05 12.16 5.53
N PRO A 530 -21.63 12.01 4.26
CA PRO A 530 -20.44 12.68 3.74
C PRO A 530 -20.59 14.20 3.86
N GLN A 531 -19.63 14.85 4.52
CA GLN A 531 -19.58 16.29 4.70
C GLN A 531 -18.19 16.79 4.33
N ASN A 532 -18.13 17.90 3.60
CA ASN A 532 -16.88 18.58 3.27
C ASN A 532 -16.86 19.94 3.96
N TRP A 533 -15.65 20.40 4.30
CA TRP A 533 -15.40 21.74 4.84
C TRP A 533 -16.25 22.06 6.07
N CYS A 534 -16.34 21.13 7.02
CA CYS A 534 -17.17 21.26 8.22
C CYS A 534 -16.36 21.09 9.51
N VAL A 535 -16.98 21.42 10.65
CA VAL A 535 -16.41 21.22 11.98
C VAL A 535 -17.34 20.36 12.80
N CYS A 536 -16.76 19.42 13.54
CA CYS A 536 -17.47 18.54 14.47
C CYS A 536 -16.81 18.55 15.85
N TRP A 537 -17.59 18.15 16.84
CA TRP A 537 -17.14 18.01 18.21
C TRP A 537 -17.44 16.61 18.73
N GLY A 538 -16.56 16.09 19.59
CA GLY A 538 -16.71 14.83 20.30
C GLY A 538 -16.47 15.03 21.80
N TYR A 539 -17.31 14.46 22.63
CA TYR A 539 -17.20 14.48 24.09
C TYR A 539 -17.24 13.07 24.67
N ALA A 540 -16.38 12.82 25.64
CA ALA A 540 -16.38 11.61 26.42
C ALA A 540 -15.92 11.89 27.86
N GLU A 541 -16.33 11.01 28.78
CA GLU A 541 -15.85 10.99 30.15
C GLU A 541 -15.06 9.70 30.38
N VAL A 542 -13.91 9.85 31.04
CA VAL A 542 -13.01 8.73 31.36
C VAL A 542 -12.68 8.77 32.84
N GLU A 543 -12.80 7.64 33.53
CA GLU A 543 -12.50 7.55 34.95
C GLU A 543 -11.05 7.10 35.18
N SER A 544 -10.34 7.78 36.09
CA SER A 544 -9.00 7.37 36.53
C SER A 544 -9.02 7.07 38.02
N VAL A 545 -8.55 5.88 38.42
CA VAL A 545 -8.57 5.42 39.82
C VAL A 545 -7.74 6.33 40.74
N HIS A 546 -6.61 6.84 40.24
CA HIS A 546 -5.76 7.80 40.93
C HIS A 546 -5.28 8.88 39.95
N ALA A 547 -4.75 9.98 40.48
CA ALA A 547 -4.11 11.00 39.66
C ALA A 547 -2.81 10.44 39.08
N ARG A 548 -2.62 10.56 37.76
CA ARG A 548 -1.47 9.96 37.07
C ARG A 548 -1.10 10.71 35.81
N GLU A 549 0.18 10.64 35.49
CA GLU A 549 0.66 11.01 34.17
C GLU A 549 0.35 9.90 33.17
N VAL A 550 -0.08 10.27 31.97
CA VAL A 550 -0.39 9.34 30.89
C VAL A 550 -0.08 9.97 29.55
N VAL A 551 0.31 9.14 28.59
CA VAL A 551 0.36 9.53 27.18
C VAL A 551 -1.01 9.26 26.57
N VAL A 552 -1.72 10.33 26.22
CA VAL A 552 -2.95 10.25 25.43
C VAL A 552 -2.55 10.24 23.97
N SER A 553 -3.02 9.24 23.23
CA SER A 553 -2.83 9.15 21.79
C SER A 553 -4.13 9.53 21.08
N CYS A 554 -4.08 10.27 19.96
CA CYS A 554 -5.26 10.57 19.16
C CYS A 554 -4.97 10.60 17.66
N GLY A 555 -6.02 10.57 16.86
CA GLY A 555 -5.95 10.63 15.41
C GLY A 555 -7.23 11.19 14.80
N SER A 556 -7.13 11.72 13.58
CA SER A 556 -8.22 12.34 12.83
C SER A 556 -7.95 12.21 11.33
N ASP A 557 -9.00 12.05 10.53
CA ASP A 557 -8.98 12.56 9.15
C ASP A 557 -8.82 14.07 9.31
N ASP A 558 -7.90 14.78 8.68
CA ASP A 558 -7.71 16.22 8.86
C ASP A 558 -7.39 16.71 10.30
N GLY A 559 -7.83 17.92 10.68
CA GLY A 559 -7.37 18.64 11.86
C GLY A 559 -8.06 18.23 13.17
N ILE A 560 -7.30 18.21 14.28
CA ILE A 560 -7.78 17.83 15.62
C ILE A 560 -7.32 18.83 16.68
N LYS A 561 -8.20 19.11 17.64
CA LYS A 561 -7.87 19.81 18.89
C LYS A 561 -8.51 19.10 20.07
N LEU A 562 -7.71 18.88 21.11
CA LEU A 562 -8.06 18.07 22.26
C LEU A 562 -8.00 18.92 23.54
N TRP A 563 -9.07 18.84 24.33
CA TRP A 563 -9.13 19.38 25.68
C TRP A 563 -9.24 18.25 26.70
N LEU A 564 -8.54 18.43 27.81
CA LEU A 564 -8.67 17.63 29.03
C LEU A 564 -9.14 18.55 30.16
N ASN A 565 -10.30 18.24 30.75
CA ASN A 565 -10.87 19.01 31.86
C ASN A 565 -10.95 20.53 31.58
N GLY A 566 -11.31 20.91 30.35
CA GLY A 566 -11.44 22.31 29.92
C GLY A 566 -10.15 23.00 29.47
N LYS A 567 -8.98 22.33 29.59
CA LYS A 567 -7.69 22.87 29.12
C LYS A 567 -7.28 22.22 27.79
N VAL A 568 -6.89 23.02 26.80
CA VAL A 568 -6.30 22.50 25.55
C VAL A 568 -4.99 21.80 25.89
N VAL A 569 -4.86 20.54 25.47
CA VAL A 569 -3.65 19.73 25.66
C VAL A 569 -2.96 19.43 24.34
N HIS A 570 -3.69 19.35 23.22
CA HIS A 570 -3.12 19.08 21.90
C HIS A 570 -3.90 19.80 20.80
N GLU A 571 -3.21 20.22 19.75
CA GLU A 571 -3.78 20.84 18.56
C GLU A 571 -2.87 20.56 17.36
N HIS A 572 -3.45 20.01 16.29
CA HIS A 572 -2.74 19.69 15.06
C HIS A 572 -3.67 19.90 13.86
N GLU A 573 -3.39 20.93 13.06
CA GLU A 573 -4.09 21.21 11.81
C GLU A 573 -3.26 20.69 10.64
N THR A 574 -3.70 19.61 10.03
CA THR A 574 -3.10 19.06 8.80
C THR A 574 -4.18 18.35 8.01
N GLY A 575 -4.09 18.33 6.68
CA GLY A 575 -4.93 17.46 5.85
C GLY A 575 -4.35 16.05 5.86
N ARG A 576 -5.10 15.04 6.31
CA ARG A 576 -4.62 13.65 6.43
C ARG A 576 -5.78 12.66 6.48
N GLY A 577 -5.52 11.38 6.24
CA GLY A 577 -6.47 10.33 6.59
C GLY A 577 -6.43 9.99 8.09
N TYR A 578 -7.50 9.44 8.63
CA TYR A 578 -7.49 8.91 10.00
C TYR A 578 -6.43 7.82 10.16
N SER A 579 -5.52 8.04 11.11
CA SER A 579 -4.59 7.03 11.61
C SER A 579 -4.67 7.00 13.14
N PRO A 580 -4.99 5.85 13.77
CA PRO A 580 -5.00 5.73 15.23
C PRO A 580 -3.64 6.13 15.82
N GLU A 581 -3.68 6.89 16.91
CA GLU A 581 -2.47 7.29 17.65
C GLU A 581 -1.42 8.09 16.85
N ALA A 582 -1.84 8.73 15.76
CA ALA A 582 -1.00 9.60 14.93
C ALA A 582 -0.36 10.74 15.74
N ASP A 583 -1.08 11.26 16.73
CA ASP A 583 -0.61 12.28 17.64
C ASP A 583 -0.53 11.73 19.07
N LYS A 584 0.47 12.19 19.84
CA LYS A 584 0.66 11.79 21.24
C LYS A 584 0.95 13.00 22.10
N VAL A 585 0.31 13.07 23.26
CA VAL A 585 0.50 14.13 24.25
C VAL A 585 0.56 13.56 25.66
N THR A 586 1.57 13.95 26.42
CA THR A 586 1.65 13.64 27.85
C THR A 586 0.76 14.59 28.65
N VAL A 587 -0.15 14.04 29.44
CA VAL A 587 -1.10 14.80 30.25
C VAL A 587 -1.21 14.23 31.67
N GLN A 588 -1.78 15.02 32.58
CA GLN A 588 -2.05 14.61 33.96
C GLN A 588 -3.55 14.40 34.14
N LEU A 589 -3.95 13.15 34.38
CA LEU A 589 -5.32 12.82 34.78
C LEU A 589 -5.48 13.09 36.29
N LYS A 590 -6.63 13.61 36.70
CA LYS A 590 -7.02 13.64 38.12
C LYS A 590 -7.65 12.31 38.53
N ALA A 591 -7.64 12.00 39.81
CA ALA A 591 -8.47 10.92 40.35
C ALA A 591 -9.96 11.21 40.11
N GLY A 592 -10.73 10.18 39.77
CA GLY A 592 -12.13 10.27 39.36
C GLY A 592 -12.32 10.61 37.88
N VAL A 593 -13.45 11.25 37.56
CA VAL A 593 -13.87 11.54 36.18
C VAL A 593 -13.05 12.65 35.54
N ASN A 594 -12.48 12.37 34.37
CA ASN A 594 -11.80 13.30 33.49
C ASN A 594 -12.63 13.50 32.22
N ARG A 595 -12.73 14.74 31.75
CA ARG A 595 -13.56 15.13 30.61
C ARG A 595 -12.70 15.36 29.40
N ILE A 596 -13.00 14.63 28.33
CA ILE A 596 -12.31 14.71 27.05
C ILE A 596 -13.25 15.40 26.06
N LEU A 597 -12.78 16.50 25.50
CA LEU A 597 -13.47 17.19 24.41
C LEU A 597 -12.53 17.26 23.22
N VAL A 598 -13.04 16.93 22.04
CA VAL A 598 -12.32 16.93 20.78
C VAL A 598 -13.07 17.84 19.81
N LYS A 599 -12.34 18.65 19.06
CA LYS A 599 -12.84 19.36 17.89
C LYS A 599 -12.12 18.79 16.68
N ILE A 600 -12.86 18.59 15.60
CA ILE A 600 -12.37 18.05 14.34
C ILE A 600 -12.75 19.03 13.23
N SER A 601 -11.80 19.39 12.39
CA SER A 601 -12.06 20.11 11.14
C SER A 601 -11.90 19.17 9.97
N GLN A 602 -12.95 19.06 9.17
CA GLN A 602 -13.04 18.19 8.01
C GLN A 602 -12.92 19.02 6.74
N HIS A 603 -12.04 18.61 5.83
CA HIS A 603 -11.82 19.21 4.51
C HIS A 603 -12.60 18.40 3.48
N THR A 604 -12.05 17.28 2.98
CA THR A 604 -12.69 16.43 1.96
C THR A 604 -12.31 14.96 2.16
N GLY A 605 -13.24 14.03 1.92
CA GLY A 605 -12.93 12.59 1.93
C GLY A 605 -13.46 11.88 3.18
N GLY A 606 -12.59 11.13 3.87
CA GLY A 606 -12.93 10.42 5.10
C GLY A 606 -13.34 11.40 6.21
N TYR A 607 -14.06 10.96 7.24
CA TYR A 607 -14.58 11.89 8.24
C TYR A 607 -14.72 11.21 9.60
N GLY A 608 -13.78 11.46 10.51
CA GLY A 608 -13.80 10.86 11.84
C GLY A 608 -12.54 11.10 12.66
N PHE A 609 -12.52 10.54 13.86
CA PHE A 609 -11.44 10.69 14.84
C PHE A 609 -11.35 9.53 15.82
N GLY A 610 -10.32 9.49 16.65
CA GLY A 610 -10.16 8.52 17.72
C GLY A 610 -9.23 9.03 18.82
N VAL A 611 -9.47 8.60 20.06
CA VAL A 611 -8.62 8.91 21.21
C VAL A 611 -8.41 7.66 22.05
N SER A 612 -7.16 7.41 22.44
CA SER A 612 -6.72 6.32 23.31
C SER A 612 -6.14 6.86 24.60
N ILE A 613 -6.52 6.25 25.71
CA ILE A 613 -5.93 6.48 27.03
C ILE A 613 -5.55 5.11 27.60
N PRO A 614 -4.24 4.81 27.77
CA PRO A 614 -3.78 3.60 28.42
C PRO A 614 -4.40 3.42 29.81
N PRO A 615 -4.74 2.20 30.25
CA PRO A 615 -5.29 1.91 31.57
C PRO A 615 -4.27 2.27 32.65
N ALA A 616 -4.71 2.34 33.90
CA ALA A 616 -3.79 2.37 35.02
C ALA A 616 -3.03 1.04 35.02
N ASN A 617 -1.73 1.06 34.74
CA ASN A 617 -0.88 -0.09 35.02
C ASN A 617 -0.83 -0.24 36.55
N PHE A 618 -1.30 -1.38 37.06
CA PHE A 618 -1.21 -1.73 38.47
C PHE A 618 0.19 -2.25 38.81
#